data_AF-Q4TG59-F1
#
_entry.id   AF-Q4TG59-F1
#
_cell.length_a   1.000
_cell.length_b   1.000
_cell.length_c   1.000
_cell.angle_alpha   90.00
_cell.angle_beta   90.00
_cell.angle_gamma   90.00
#
_symmetry.space_group_name_H-M   'P 1'
#
loop_
_entity.id
_entity.type
_entity.pdbx_description
1 polymer ?
#
loop_
_entity_poly.entity_id
_entity_poly.type
_entity_poly.pdbx_seq_one_letter_code
_entity_poly.pdbx_strand_id
1 'polypeptide(L)'
;IYVSAPGKAILHGEHAVVHGKVTSNKAKMALAVSLNLRSYLRLEATSTGTVGVNLPNIDTFLHWNLSELKQFAPSVSGNEQLTLGAAQLTVSVWSELPTGAGLGSSAAYTVCLAAALLCASGAISSPLKEWEHTARWCQEELELINSWAFQGEMIIHGNPSGVDNAVGTWGGS
;
A
#
# COMPACT_ATOMS: atom_id res chain seq x y z
N ILE A 1 10.34 4.02 -10.10
CA ILE A 1 9.02 4.54 -9.65
C ILE A 1 9.15 4.99 -8.20
N TYR A 2 8.68 6.19 -7.87
CA TYR A 2 8.66 6.71 -6.49
C TYR A 2 7.21 7.07 -6.13
N VAL A 3 6.71 6.51 -5.04
CA VAL A 3 5.32 6.70 -4.58
C VAL A 3 5.28 6.99 -3.09
N SER A 4 4.22 7.64 -2.63
CA SER A 4 4.01 7.85 -1.21
C SER A 4 2.52 7.84 -0.85
N ALA A 5 2.21 7.40 0.36
CA ALA A 5 0.87 7.39 0.93
C ALA A 5 0.86 7.96 2.35
N PRO A 6 -0.12 8.79 2.73
CA PRO A 6 -0.24 9.31 4.08
C PRO A 6 -0.67 8.21 5.06
N GLY A 7 -0.28 8.37 6.33
CA GLY A 7 -0.92 7.67 7.44
C GLY A 7 -2.29 8.25 7.77
N LYS A 8 -2.89 7.70 8.81
CA LYS A 8 -4.21 8.07 9.34
C LYS A 8 -4.09 8.54 10.78
N ALA A 9 -4.92 9.49 11.18
CA ALA A 9 -5.31 9.73 12.56
C ALA A 9 -6.82 9.61 12.70
N ILE A 10 -7.30 9.23 13.88
CA ILE A 10 -8.72 9.32 14.23
C ILE A 10 -8.90 10.63 14.99
N LEU A 11 -9.61 11.62 14.44
CA LEU A 11 -9.80 12.91 15.12
C LEU A 11 -10.82 12.82 16.25
N HIS A 12 -11.89 12.05 16.05
CA HIS A 12 -12.97 11.89 17.02
C HIS A 12 -13.57 10.48 16.91
N GLY A 13 -13.89 9.86 18.05
CA GLY A 13 -14.60 8.58 18.11
C GLY A 13 -13.81 7.39 18.66
N GLU A 14 -12.56 7.56 19.13
CA GLU A 14 -11.72 6.47 19.66
C GLU A 14 -12.42 5.63 20.74
N HIS A 15 -13.16 6.28 21.65
CA HIS A 15 -13.93 5.59 22.70
C HIS A 15 -15.35 5.18 22.28
N ALA A 16 -15.87 5.68 21.15
CA ALA A 16 -17.22 5.36 20.69
C ALA A 16 -17.26 3.99 19.99
N VAL A 17 -16.23 3.63 19.24
CA VAL A 17 -16.18 2.37 18.46
C VAL A 17 -15.94 1.14 19.36
N VAL A 18 -15.24 1.31 20.48
CA VAL A 18 -14.79 0.21 21.35
C VAL A 18 -15.90 -0.34 22.28
N HIS A 19 -16.96 0.42 22.57
CA HIS A 19 -18.06 -0.06 23.42
C HIS A 19 -19.26 -0.53 22.60
N GLY A 20 -19.23 -1.78 22.14
CA GLY A 20 -20.31 -2.49 21.44
C GLY A 20 -21.59 -2.74 22.25
N LYS A 21 -22.17 -1.72 22.92
CA LYS A 21 -23.58 -1.77 23.32
C LYS A 21 -24.41 -0.98 22.31
N VAL A 22 -25.08 -1.75 21.46
CA VAL A 22 -26.11 -1.31 20.54
C VAL A 22 -27.34 -0.92 21.36
N THR A 23 -27.58 0.38 21.50
CA THR A 23 -28.90 0.90 21.88
C THR A 23 -29.24 2.04 20.92
N SER A 24 -30.13 1.72 19.98
CA SER A 24 -31.07 2.61 19.30
C SER A 24 -30.48 3.82 18.53
N ASN A 25 -30.39 3.68 17.20
CA ASN A 25 -30.41 4.76 16.20
C ASN A 25 -29.35 5.88 16.23
N LYS A 26 -28.16 5.67 16.80
CA LYS A 26 -27.02 6.57 16.59
C LYS A 26 -25.93 5.86 15.81
N ALA A 27 -25.76 6.20 14.53
CA ALA A 27 -24.60 5.79 13.77
C ALA A 27 -23.34 6.24 14.52
N LYS A 28 -22.52 5.27 14.96
CA LYS A 28 -21.23 5.56 15.56
C LYS A 28 -20.27 5.92 14.45
N MET A 29 -20.25 7.20 14.11
CA MET A 29 -19.34 7.79 13.15
C MET A 29 -18.01 8.10 13.89
N ALA A 30 -16.92 7.55 13.39
CA ALA A 30 -15.57 7.99 13.75
C ALA A 30 -14.99 8.73 12.53
N LEU A 31 -14.40 9.89 12.76
CA LEU A 31 -13.80 10.69 11.68
C LEU A 31 -12.32 10.33 11.57
N ALA A 32 -11.95 9.64 10.50
CA ALA A 32 -10.57 9.33 10.18
C ALA A 32 -10.03 10.41 9.22
N VAL A 33 -8.83 10.91 9.48
CA VAL A 33 -8.17 11.91 8.63
C VAL A 33 -6.80 11.46 8.21
N SER A 34 -6.36 11.88 7.04
CA SER A 34 -4.98 11.68 6.61
C SER A 34 -4.02 12.53 7.45
N LEU A 35 -2.99 11.91 8.02
CA LEU A 35 -1.85 12.61 8.60
C LEU A 35 -0.84 12.95 7.50
N ASN A 36 -0.17 14.09 7.62
CA ASN A 36 0.93 14.45 6.72
C ASN A 36 2.25 13.71 7.03
N LEU A 37 2.18 12.59 7.76
CA LEU A 37 3.28 11.63 7.94
C LEU A 37 3.10 10.54 6.88
N ARG A 38 4.10 10.30 6.04
CA ARG A 38 3.93 9.46 4.86
C ARG A 38 4.82 8.23 4.88
N SER A 39 4.30 7.14 4.31
CA SER A 39 5.12 6.04 3.81
C SER A 39 5.55 6.36 2.39
N TYR A 40 6.79 6.04 2.06
CA TYR A 40 7.43 6.24 0.77
C TYR A 40 7.96 4.91 0.25
N LEU A 41 7.78 4.68 -1.03
CA LEU A 41 8.30 3.49 -1.69
C LEU A 41 9.02 3.89 -2.97
N ARG A 42 10.23 3.37 -3.11
CA ARG A 42 11.06 3.44 -4.29
C ARG A 42 11.15 2.05 -4.90
N LEU A 43 10.61 1.90 -6.09
CA LEU A 43 10.70 0.69 -6.90
C LEU A 43 11.69 0.93 -8.04
N GLU A 44 12.74 0.11 -8.09
CA GLU A 44 13.81 0.20 -9.08
C GLU A 44 13.90 -1.08 -9.90
N ALA A 45 14.04 -0.94 -11.21
CA ALA A 45 14.39 -2.08 -12.04
C ALA A 45 15.87 -2.42 -11.86
N THR A 46 16.15 -3.69 -11.64
CA THR A 46 17.48 -4.26 -11.52
C THR A 46 17.72 -5.29 -12.61
N SER A 47 19.01 -5.58 -12.84
CA SER A 47 19.49 -6.61 -13.77
C SER A 47 20.22 -7.76 -13.05
N THR A 48 20.15 -7.80 -11.71
CA THR A 48 20.91 -8.69 -10.82
C THR A 48 20.24 -10.02 -10.42
N GLY A 49 18.97 -10.21 -10.76
CA GLY A 49 18.20 -11.44 -10.63
C GLY A 49 17.49 -11.54 -9.29
N THR A 50 17.34 -10.41 -8.59
CA THR A 50 16.97 -10.42 -7.17
C THR A 50 15.85 -9.45 -6.86
N VAL A 51 15.07 -9.81 -5.84
CA VAL A 51 14.02 -8.98 -5.26
C VAL A 51 14.46 -8.63 -3.85
N GLY A 52 14.78 -7.36 -3.64
CA GLY A 52 15.02 -6.80 -2.31
C GLY A 52 13.78 -6.10 -1.77
N VAL A 53 13.55 -6.20 -0.47
CA VAL A 53 12.61 -5.40 0.32
C VAL A 53 13.39 -4.79 1.48
N ASN A 54 13.63 -3.49 1.41
CA ASN A 54 14.26 -2.73 2.50
C ASN A 54 13.20 -2.02 3.33
N LEU A 55 13.16 -2.27 4.65
CA LEU A 55 12.27 -1.71 5.65
C LEU A 55 13.09 -1.15 6.84
N PRO A 56 13.81 -0.03 6.64
CA PRO A 56 14.72 0.54 7.64
C PRO A 56 14.02 0.92 8.95
N ASN A 57 12.72 1.22 8.94
CA ASN A 57 11.95 1.55 10.14
C ASN A 57 11.82 0.42 11.16
N ILE A 58 11.94 -0.82 10.71
CA ILE A 58 11.93 -2.01 11.55
C ILE A 58 13.25 -2.78 11.42
N ASP A 59 14.31 -2.09 10.99
CA ASP A 59 15.66 -2.64 10.78
C ASP A 59 15.66 -3.97 10.01
N THR A 60 14.81 -4.05 8.99
CA THR A 60 14.59 -5.29 8.24
C THR A 60 14.99 -5.09 6.79
N PHE A 61 15.90 -5.92 6.32
CA PHE A 61 16.26 -6.02 4.91
C PHE A 61 16.08 -7.47 4.47
N LEU A 62 15.14 -7.70 3.57
CA LEU A 62 14.90 -9.00 2.97
C LEU A 62 15.39 -8.98 1.53
N HIS A 63 16.01 -10.07 1.10
CA HIS A 63 16.56 -10.17 -0.24
C HIS A 63 16.41 -11.61 -0.69
N TRP A 64 15.76 -11.79 -1.84
CA TRP A 64 15.51 -13.11 -2.41
C TRP A 64 16.04 -13.17 -3.83
N ASN A 65 16.55 -14.34 -4.23
CA ASN A 65 16.78 -14.60 -5.63
C ASN A 65 15.45 -14.91 -6.33
N LEU A 66 15.25 -14.40 -7.55
CA LEU A 66 14.06 -14.70 -8.34
C LEU A 66 13.89 -16.20 -8.59
N SER A 67 14.98 -16.96 -8.69
CA SER A 67 14.91 -18.42 -8.81
C SER A 67 14.21 -19.07 -7.61
N GLU A 68 14.38 -18.51 -6.42
CA GLU A 68 13.77 -19.00 -5.17
C GLU A 68 12.33 -18.51 -5.00
N LEU A 69 11.97 -17.34 -5.53
CA LEU A 69 10.59 -16.83 -5.46
C LEU A 69 9.66 -17.54 -6.46
N LYS A 70 10.18 -17.96 -7.63
CA LYS A 70 9.40 -18.70 -8.64
C LYS A 70 8.82 -20.01 -8.10
N GLN A 71 9.42 -20.62 -7.08
CA GLN A 71 8.90 -21.86 -6.47
C GLN A 71 7.65 -21.64 -5.60
N PHE A 72 7.42 -20.39 -5.16
CA PHE A 72 6.29 -20.01 -4.30
C PHE A 72 5.16 -19.32 -5.06
N ALA A 73 5.38 -18.93 -6.31
CA ALA A 73 4.30 -18.43 -7.16
C ALA A 73 3.34 -19.59 -7.46
N PRO A 74 2.03 -19.46 -7.17
CA PRO A 74 1.06 -20.45 -7.64
C PRO A 74 1.21 -20.54 -9.16
N SER A 75 1.24 -21.76 -9.69
CA SER A 75 1.30 -22.00 -11.13
C SER A 75 0.08 -21.38 -11.79
N VAL A 76 0.24 -20.14 -12.30
CA VAL A 76 -0.80 -19.42 -13.03
C VAL A 76 -1.01 -20.16 -14.35
N SER A 77 -2.02 -21.02 -14.38
CA SER A 77 -2.46 -21.80 -15.54
C SER A 77 -3.31 -20.93 -16.46
N GLY A 78 -2.71 -19.89 -17.02
CA GLY A 78 -3.33 -18.99 -17.98
C GLY A 78 -2.25 -18.32 -18.81
N ASN A 79 -2.43 -18.29 -20.14
CA ASN A 79 -1.48 -17.69 -21.09
C ASN A 79 -1.34 -16.15 -20.96
N GLU A 80 -1.84 -15.55 -19.88
CA GLU A 80 -1.53 -14.19 -19.46
C GLU A 80 -0.37 -14.25 -18.48
N GLN A 81 0.79 -14.59 -19.02
CA GLN A 81 2.03 -14.32 -18.33
C GLN A 81 2.09 -12.79 -18.19
N LEU A 82 1.87 -12.27 -16.97
CA LEU A 82 2.09 -10.86 -16.66
C LEU A 82 3.43 -10.48 -17.27
N THR A 83 3.40 -9.67 -18.32
CA THR A 83 4.56 -9.25 -19.08
C THR A 83 5.32 -8.20 -18.26
N LEU A 84 5.67 -8.52 -17.00
CA LEU A 84 6.85 -7.96 -16.32
C LEU A 84 8.05 -8.49 -17.11
N GLY A 85 8.23 -7.98 -18.33
CA GLY A 85 9.12 -8.51 -19.33
C GLY A 85 10.54 -8.47 -18.80
N ALA A 86 11.05 -9.60 -18.30
CA ALA A 86 12.42 -9.78 -17.84
C ALA A 86 12.97 -8.74 -16.82
N ALA A 87 12.13 -7.83 -16.31
CA ALA A 87 12.51 -6.74 -15.44
C ALA A 87 12.59 -7.30 -14.02
N GLN A 88 13.80 -7.39 -13.50
CA GLN A 88 14.00 -7.75 -12.10
C GLN A 88 13.79 -6.46 -11.30
N LEU A 89 13.20 -6.53 -10.11
CA LEU A 89 12.74 -5.35 -9.39
C LEU A 89 13.28 -5.39 -7.97
N THR A 90 13.88 -4.29 -7.52
CA THR A 90 14.18 -4.04 -6.12
C THR A 90 13.18 -3.04 -5.56
N VAL A 91 12.54 -3.41 -4.45
CA VAL A 91 11.59 -2.59 -3.72
C VAL A 91 12.29 -2.05 -2.47
N SER A 92 12.35 -0.74 -2.32
CA SER A 92 12.79 -0.11 -1.06
C SER A 92 11.63 0.69 -0.49
N VAL A 93 11.25 0.41 0.75
CA VAL A 93 10.11 1.07 1.40
C VAL A 93 10.57 1.70 2.69
N TRP A 94 10.37 3.01 2.84
CA TRP A 94 10.70 3.76 4.05
C TRP A 94 9.45 4.49 4.53
N SER A 95 9.24 4.60 5.83
CA SER A 95 8.08 5.27 6.41
C SER A 95 8.48 6.33 7.43
N GLU A 96 7.75 7.43 7.49
CA GLU A 96 7.85 8.37 8.60
C GLU A 96 6.95 7.97 9.78
N LEU A 97 6.08 6.98 9.57
CA LEU A 97 5.08 6.59 10.57
C LEU A 97 5.72 5.70 11.64
N PRO A 98 5.58 6.05 12.93
CA PRO A 98 6.02 5.18 14.01
C PRO A 98 5.25 3.85 13.98
N THR A 99 6.01 2.77 14.05
CA THR A 99 5.47 1.41 14.04
C THR A 99 4.61 1.14 15.27
N GLY A 100 3.42 0.58 15.07
CA GLY A 100 2.54 0.17 16.18
C GLY A 100 1.75 1.30 16.86
N ALA A 101 1.83 2.54 16.38
CA ALA A 101 1.14 3.69 16.97
C ALA A 101 -0.35 3.83 16.57
N GLY A 102 -0.91 2.87 15.82
CA GLY A 102 -2.29 2.95 15.31
C GLY A 102 -2.50 3.98 14.20
N LEU A 103 -1.42 4.48 13.59
CA LEU A 103 -1.46 5.55 12.57
C LEU A 103 -1.63 5.05 11.14
N GLY A 104 -2.04 3.79 10.94
CA GLY A 104 -2.25 3.21 9.61
C GLY A 104 -0.96 3.02 8.79
N SER A 105 0.17 2.73 9.43
CA SER A 105 1.46 2.54 8.72
C SER A 105 1.46 1.33 7.79
N SER A 106 0.81 0.22 8.17
CA SER A 106 0.65 -0.96 7.32
C SER A 106 -0.19 -0.65 6.08
N ALA A 107 -1.29 0.09 6.26
CA ALA A 107 -2.13 0.52 5.15
C ALA A 107 -1.40 1.48 4.20
N ALA A 108 -0.67 2.46 4.73
CA ALA A 108 0.16 3.34 3.90
C ALA A 108 1.22 2.56 3.12
N TYR A 109 1.79 1.50 3.73
CA TYR A 109 2.71 0.58 3.08
C TYR A 109 2.03 -0.22 1.94
N THR A 110 0.89 -0.85 2.19
CA THR A 110 0.18 -1.68 1.20
C THR A 110 -0.33 -0.84 0.03
N VAL A 111 -0.78 0.41 0.27
CA VAL A 111 -1.14 1.37 -0.78
C VAL A 111 0.06 1.71 -1.67
N CYS A 112 1.21 2.02 -1.07
CA CYS A 112 2.43 2.29 -1.82
C CYS A 112 2.87 1.09 -2.67
N LEU A 113 2.83 -0.11 -2.09
CA LEU A 113 3.21 -1.34 -2.77
C LEU A 113 2.28 -1.65 -3.94
N ALA A 114 0.96 -1.57 -3.72
CA ALA A 114 -0.03 -1.77 -4.77
C ALA A 114 0.15 -0.78 -5.93
N ALA A 115 0.28 0.52 -5.64
CA ALA A 115 0.48 1.54 -6.66
C ALA A 115 1.75 1.31 -7.49
N ALA A 116 2.86 0.98 -6.85
CA ALA A 116 4.12 0.76 -7.57
C ALA A 116 4.10 -0.51 -8.42
N LEU A 117 3.52 -1.60 -7.92
CA LEU A 117 3.43 -2.87 -8.66
C LEU A 117 2.46 -2.76 -9.85
N LEU A 118 1.27 -2.17 -9.65
CA LEU A 118 0.31 -1.97 -10.73
C LEU A 118 0.87 -1.05 -11.82
N CYS A 119 1.62 -0.01 -11.44
CA CYS A 119 2.27 0.88 -12.39
C CYS A 119 3.41 0.17 -13.13
N ALA A 120 4.23 -0.62 -12.42
CA ALA A 120 5.31 -1.39 -13.03
C ALA A 120 4.80 -2.52 -13.95
N SER A 121 3.64 -3.09 -13.67
CA SER A 121 3.00 -4.10 -14.54
C SER A 121 2.26 -3.49 -15.73
N GLY A 122 2.19 -2.16 -15.83
CA GLY A 122 1.41 -1.46 -16.86
C GLY A 122 -0.11 -1.56 -16.68
N ALA A 123 -0.59 -2.01 -15.50
CA ALA A 123 -2.02 -2.09 -15.21
C ALA A 123 -2.64 -0.72 -14.93
N ILE A 124 -1.82 0.24 -14.46
CA ILE A 124 -2.17 1.66 -14.33
C ILE A 124 -1.06 2.52 -14.95
N SER A 125 -1.42 3.71 -15.40
CA SER A 125 -0.49 4.64 -16.04
C SER A 125 0.40 5.35 -15.01
N SER A 126 1.55 5.88 -15.44
CA SER A 126 2.28 6.85 -14.60
C SER A 126 1.48 8.15 -14.54
N PRO A 127 1.16 8.67 -13.34
CA PRO A 127 0.39 9.90 -13.22
C PRO A 127 1.26 11.14 -13.47
N LEU A 128 2.58 11.02 -13.30
CA LEU A 128 3.54 12.09 -13.51
C LEU A 128 3.71 12.40 -14.99
N LYS A 129 3.45 13.65 -15.36
CA LYS A 129 3.82 14.24 -16.66
C LYS A 129 5.22 14.86 -16.57
N GLU A 130 5.90 15.05 -17.70
CA GLU A 130 7.30 15.52 -17.76
C GLU A 130 7.60 16.81 -16.98
N TRP A 131 6.59 17.65 -16.74
CA TRP A 131 6.72 18.97 -16.12
C TRP A 131 6.28 19.02 -14.65
N GLU A 132 5.79 17.91 -14.09
CA GLU A 132 5.23 17.87 -12.73
C GLU A 132 6.17 17.17 -11.75
N HIS A 133 6.29 17.72 -10.54
CA HIS A 133 7.09 17.10 -9.46
C HIS A 133 6.31 16.09 -8.63
N THR A 134 4.98 16.20 -8.62
CA THR A 134 4.07 15.32 -7.88
C THR A 134 2.75 15.21 -8.64
N ALA A 135 2.18 14.01 -8.70
CA ALA A 135 0.88 13.77 -9.32
C ALA A 135 0.11 12.67 -8.56
N ARG A 136 -1.19 12.53 -8.85
CA ARG A 136 -2.04 11.44 -8.36
C ARG A 136 -2.73 10.76 -9.53
N TRP A 137 -3.00 9.47 -9.38
CA TRP A 137 -3.79 8.68 -10.32
C TRP A 137 -5.24 9.16 -10.42
N CYS A 138 -5.91 8.79 -11.51
CA CYS A 138 -7.34 9.07 -11.68
C CYS A 138 -8.19 8.22 -10.73
N GLN A 139 -9.49 8.52 -10.64
CA GLN A 139 -10.37 7.86 -9.68
C GLN A 139 -10.42 6.34 -9.88
N GLU A 140 -10.51 5.88 -11.12
CA GLU A 140 -10.60 4.47 -11.49
C GLU A 140 -9.32 3.71 -11.09
N GLU A 141 -8.16 4.31 -11.32
CA GLU A 141 -6.87 3.75 -10.94
C GLU A 141 -6.68 3.76 -9.41
N LEU A 142 -7.15 4.80 -8.71
CA LEU A 142 -7.16 4.84 -7.24
C LEU A 142 -8.07 3.76 -6.63
N GLU A 143 -9.23 3.50 -7.23
CA GLU A 143 -10.11 2.39 -6.80
C GLU A 143 -9.39 1.04 -6.93
N LEU A 144 -8.67 0.83 -8.04
CA LEU A 144 -7.87 -0.38 -8.22
C LEU A 144 -6.74 -0.48 -7.19
N ILE A 145 -5.99 0.60 -6.96
CA ILE A 145 -4.95 0.66 -5.91
C ILE A 145 -5.53 0.30 -4.54
N ASN A 146 -6.67 0.90 -4.17
CA ASN A 146 -7.31 0.64 -2.89
C ASN A 146 -7.75 -0.82 -2.74
N SER A 147 -8.28 -1.41 -3.81
CA SER A 147 -8.74 -2.81 -3.80
C SER A 147 -7.57 -3.78 -3.53
N TRP A 148 -6.42 -3.57 -4.18
CA TRP A 148 -5.21 -4.36 -3.96
C TRP A 148 -4.59 -4.11 -2.59
N ALA A 149 -4.56 -2.85 -2.14
CA ALA A 149 -4.08 -2.51 -0.80
C ALA A 149 -4.91 -3.19 0.30
N PHE A 150 -6.23 -3.26 0.12
CA PHE A 150 -7.13 -3.97 1.03
C PHE A 150 -6.82 -5.47 1.10
N GLN A 151 -6.52 -6.12 -0.03
CA GLN A 151 -6.06 -7.52 -0.03
C GLN A 151 -4.77 -7.69 0.79
N GLY A 152 -3.82 -6.76 0.66
CA GLY A 152 -2.61 -6.75 1.46
C GLY A 152 -2.88 -6.62 2.96
N GLU A 153 -3.79 -5.72 3.36
CA GLU A 153 -4.21 -5.57 4.75
C GLU A 153 -4.94 -6.81 5.29
N MET A 154 -5.71 -7.52 4.45
CA MET A 154 -6.33 -8.80 4.85
C MET A 154 -5.29 -9.87 5.15
N ILE A 155 -4.18 -9.91 4.41
CA ILE A 155 -3.08 -10.86 4.67
C ILE A 155 -2.39 -10.53 6.00
N ILE A 156 -2.19 -9.24 6.30
CA ILE A 156 -1.47 -8.79 7.50
C ILE A 156 -2.34 -8.92 8.76
N HIS A 157 -3.60 -8.49 8.69
CA HIS A 157 -4.49 -8.33 9.85
C HIS A 157 -5.66 -9.32 9.90
N GLY A 158 -5.87 -10.12 8.85
CA GLY A 158 -6.97 -11.08 8.74
C GLY A 158 -8.32 -10.44 8.38
N ASN A 159 -8.82 -9.50 9.19
CA ASN A 159 -10.15 -8.88 9.01
C ASN A 159 -10.12 -7.34 9.20
N PRO A 160 -9.39 -6.59 8.35
CA PRO A 160 -9.39 -5.13 8.36
C PRO A 160 -10.75 -4.54 7.95
N SER A 161 -11.07 -3.35 8.46
CA SER A 161 -12.32 -2.63 8.14
C SER A 161 -12.35 -1.94 6.77
N GLY A 162 -11.18 -1.77 6.14
CA GLY A 162 -11.03 -1.05 4.88
C GLY A 162 -10.78 0.46 5.02
N VAL A 163 -10.93 1.03 6.23
CA VAL A 163 -10.79 2.47 6.46
C VAL A 163 -9.36 2.93 6.25
N ASP A 164 -8.39 2.16 6.70
CA ASP A 164 -6.99 2.61 6.75
C ASP A 164 -6.39 2.69 5.34
N ASN A 165 -6.61 1.68 4.50
CA ASN A 165 -6.20 1.70 3.09
C ASN A 165 -6.98 2.73 2.28
N ALA A 166 -8.25 2.98 2.59
CA ALA A 166 -9.02 4.03 1.94
C ALA A 166 -8.44 5.42 2.23
N VAL A 167 -8.18 5.73 3.51
CA VAL A 167 -7.54 6.99 3.89
C VAL A 167 -6.14 7.11 3.27
N GLY A 168 -5.38 6.03 3.23
CA GLY A 168 -4.06 6.00 2.57
C GLY A 168 -4.15 6.22 1.05
N THR A 169 -5.21 5.76 0.39
CA THR A 169 -5.37 5.86 -1.07
C THR A 169 -5.90 7.22 -1.50
N TRP A 170 -6.96 7.71 -0.86
CA TRP A 170 -7.64 8.95 -1.27
C TRP A 170 -7.21 10.18 -0.47
N GLY A 171 -6.71 10.01 0.76
CA GLY A 171 -6.48 11.12 1.70
C GLY A 171 -7.79 11.78 2.16
N GLY A 172 -7.69 12.93 2.82
CA GLY A 172 -8.86 13.72 3.23
C GLY A 172 -9.40 13.37 4.61
N SER A 173 -10.67 13.74 4.86
CA SER A 173 -11.43 13.57 6.11
C SER A 173 -12.85 13.10 5.85
#